data_AF-A0A8J3RYU1-F1
#
_entry.id   AF-A0A8J3RYU1-F1
#
_cell.length_a   1.000
_cell.length_b   1.000
_cell.length_c   1.000
_cell.angle_alpha   90.00
_cell.angle_beta   90.00
_cell.angle_gamma   90.00
#
_symmetry.space_group_name_H-M   'P 1'
#
loop_
_entity.id
_entity.type
_entity.pdbx_description
1 polymer ?
#
loop_
_entity_poly.entity_id
_entity_poly.type
_entity_poly.pdbx_seq_one_letter_code
_entity_poly.pdbx_strand_id
1 'polypeptide(L)'
;MEGWSRVRDARGRSGTHHITYELRLPDGRILRTRISHPPDRISYGRSIWAHILRDQLDVTEEEFWKCVKEGEKPDRGVPPVPVESLPADLVHLLITKVGLPEAEIAQMTREVAIARLQRFWTGGEQP
;
A
#
# COMPACT_ATOMS: atom_id res chain seq x y z
N MET A 1 0.06 -0.52 -11.96
CA MET A 1 1.15 0.46 -11.69
C MET A 1 0.78 1.33 -10.49
N GLU A 2 1.76 1.68 -9.64
CA GLU A 2 1.56 2.43 -8.36
C GLU A 2 1.30 3.94 -8.51
N GLY A 3 1.39 4.50 -9.72
CA GLY A 3 1.15 5.95 -9.92
C GLY A 3 2.41 6.83 -9.86
N TRP A 4 3.59 6.24 -10.06
CA TRP A 4 4.85 6.98 -10.23
C TRP A 4 4.72 8.06 -11.31
N SER A 5 5.16 9.27 -10.99
CA SER A 5 5.09 10.44 -11.86
C SER A 5 6.49 10.93 -12.22
N ARG A 6 6.72 11.23 -13.50
CA ARG A 6 8.00 11.79 -13.95
C ARG A 6 8.11 13.24 -13.53
N VAL A 7 9.17 13.59 -12.81
CA VAL A 7 9.49 14.97 -12.46
C VAL A 7 10.01 15.68 -13.71
N ARG A 8 9.42 16.82 -14.05
CA ARG A 8 9.90 17.72 -15.11
C ARG A 8 10.74 18.82 -14.48
N ASP A 9 11.82 19.25 -15.16
CA ASP A 9 12.61 20.38 -14.67
C ASP A 9 11.80 21.70 -14.78
N ALA A 10 12.33 22.77 -14.16
CA ALA A 10 11.69 24.08 -14.11
C ALA A 10 11.45 24.74 -15.48
N ARG A 11 12.01 24.18 -16.57
CA ARG A 11 11.81 24.63 -17.96
C ARG A 11 11.00 23.63 -18.78
N GLY A 12 10.36 22.65 -18.14
CA GLY A 12 9.59 21.58 -18.77
C GLY A 12 10.44 20.57 -19.54
N ARG A 13 11.77 20.68 -19.46
CA ARG A 13 12.69 19.74 -20.07
C ARG A 13 12.88 18.56 -19.11
N SER A 14 13.27 17.44 -19.69
CA SER A 14 13.74 16.30 -18.91
C SER A 14 15.22 16.21 -19.20
N GLY A 15 16.07 16.37 -18.18
CA GLY A 15 17.51 16.25 -18.36
C GLY A 15 17.85 14.96 -19.12
N THR A 16 18.69 15.07 -20.15
CA THR A 16 19.02 13.98 -21.08
C THR A 16 19.78 12.82 -20.43
N HIS A 17 20.33 13.02 -19.23
CA HIS A 17 21.21 12.06 -18.56
C HIS A 17 20.54 11.28 -17.42
N HIS A 18 19.45 11.79 -16.85
CA HIS A 18 18.74 11.11 -15.77
C HIS A 18 17.25 11.40 -15.84
N ILE A 19 16.46 10.37 -15.57
CA ILE A 19 15.01 10.51 -15.42
C ILE A 19 14.67 10.32 -13.95
N THR A 20 14.01 11.32 -13.37
CA THR A 20 13.54 11.26 -11.98
C THR A 20 12.05 10.94 -11.96
N TYR A 21 11.68 9.97 -11.12
CA TYR A 21 10.30 9.64 -10.81
C TYR A 21 10.02 9.88 -9.34
N GLU A 22 8.78 10.27 -9.05
CA GLU A 22 8.27 10.44 -7.70
C GLU A 22 7.00 9.63 -7.49
N LEU A 23 6.90 9.03 -6.30
CA LEU A 23 5.68 8.42 -5.78
C LEU A 23 5.33 9.09 -4.46
N ARG A 24 4.12 9.63 -4.39
CA ARG A 24 3.56 10.19 -3.15
C ARG A 24 2.92 9.05 -2.36
N LEU A 25 3.31 8.93 -1.09
CA LEU A 25 2.76 7.93 -0.18
C LEU A 25 1.62 8.53 0.66
N PRO A 26 0.70 7.71 1.18
CA PRO A 26 -0.42 8.17 2.01
C PRO A 26 0.00 8.85 3.31
N ASP A 27 1.17 8.47 3.84
CA ASP A 27 1.78 9.05 5.05
C ASP A 27 2.45 10.42 4.80
N GLY A 28 2.35 10.96 3.58
CA GLY A 28 2.91 12.24 3.19
C GLY A 28 4.38 12.18 2.74
N ARG A 29 5.05 11.03 2.87
CA ARG A 29 6.40 10.85 2.29
C ARG A 29 6.33 10.88 0.77
N ILE A 30 7.43 11.28 0.15
CA ILE A 30 7.63 11.22 -1.31
C ILE A 30 8.85 10.36 -1.57
N LEU A 31 8.64 9.19 -2.17
CA LEU A 31 9.73 8.39 -2.71
C LEU A 31 10.20 9.03 -4.01
N ARG A 32 11.52 9.14 -4.17
CA ARG A 32 12.13 9.71 -5.37
C ARG A 32 13.20 8.76 -5.87
N THR A 33 13.01 8.23 -7.08
CA THR A 33 14.02 7.42 -7.76
C THR A 33 14.62 8.20 -8.92
N ARG A 34 15.96 8.16 -9.04
CA ARG A 34 16.70 8.77 -10.13
C ARG A 34 17.32 7.67 -10.97
N ILE A 35 16.67 7.38 -12.10
CA ILE A 35 17.19 6.43 -13.07
C ILE A 35 18.29 7.14 -13.85
N SER A 36 19.51 6.65 -13.67
CA SER A 36 20.71 7.08 -14.39
C SER A 36 20.96 6.08 -15.51
N HIS A 37 21.48 6.52 -16.66
CA HIS A 37 21.93 5.57 -17.69
C HIS A 37 23.20 4.86 -17.18
N PRO A 38 23.23 3.53 -16.95
CA PRO A 38 24.44 2.85 -16.55
C PRO A 38 25.49 2.97 -17.67
N PRO A 39 26.79 3.13 -17.36
CA PRO A 39 27.85 3.27 -18.37
C PRO A 39 27.88 2.13 -19.39
N ASP A 40 27.47 0.93 -18.96
CA ASP A 40 27.43 -0.33 -19.72
C ASP A 40 26.00 -0.86 -19.96
N ARG A 41 24.96 -0.15 -19.53
CA ARG A 41 23.52 -0.43 -19.77
C ARG A 41 22.98 -1.80 -19.31
N ILE A 42 23.73 -2.60 -18.56
CA ILE A 42 23.36 -4.01 -18.29
C ILE A 42 22.81 -4.23 -16.87
N SER A 43 23.44 -3.70 -15.82
CA SER A 43 22.97 -3.94 -14.43
C SER A 43 23.50 -2.93 -13.42
N TYR A 44 22.94 -2.95 -12.21
CA TYR A 44 23.49 -2.24 -11.04
C TYR A 44 24.31 -3.22 -10.19
N GLY A 45 25.46 -2.76 -9.70
CA GLY A 45 26.22 -3.50 -8.69
C GLY A 45 25.39 -3.69 -7.40
N ARG A 46 25.67 -4.76 -6.65
CA ARG A 46 24.88 -5.18 -5.47
C ARG A 46 24.64 -4.06 -4.44
N SER A 47 25.63 -3.22 -4.19
CA SER A 47 25.51 -2.10 -3.24
C SER A 47 24.57 -1.01 -3.74
N ILE A 48 24.65 -0.65 -5.03
CA ILE A 48 23.73 0.30 -5.66
C ILE A 48 22.33 -0.28 -5.71
N TRP A 49 22.20 -1.57 -6.03
CA TRP A 49 20.92 -2.26 -6.02
C TRP A 49 20.25 -2.22 -4.65
N ALA A 50 20.97 -2.58 -3.58
CA ALA A 50 20.47 -2.50 -2.22
C ALA A 50 20.08 -1.06 -1.82
N HIS A 51 20.87 -0.06 -2.23
CA HIS A 51 20.55 1.35 -2.02
C HIS A 51 19.27 1.78 -2.75
N ILE A 52 19.06 1.35 -3.99
CA ILE A 52 17.84 1.64 -4.76
C ILE A 52 16.62 1.05 -4.04
N LEU A 53 16.68 -0.23 -3.66
CA LEU A 53 15.57 -0.91 -2.99
C LEU A 53 15.22 -0.22 -1.67
N ARG A 54 16.21 0.04 -0.82
CA ARG A 54 16.00 0.62 0.51
C ARG A 54 15.65 2.10 0.48
N ASP A 55 16.47 2.91 -0.19
CA ASP A 55 16.41 4.37 -0.02
C ASP A 55 15.57 5.08 -1.09
N GLN A 56 15.37 4.45 -2.26
CA GLN A 56 14.58 5.05 -3.34
C GLN A 56 13.20 4.44 -3.49
N LEU A 57 13.08 3.12 -3.32
CA LEU A 57 11.84 2.38 -3.53
C LEU A 57 11.16 1.97 -2.22
N ASP A 58 11.88 1.96 -1.11
CA ASP A 58 11.41 1.53 0.22
C ASP A 58 10.70 0.16 0.15
N VAL A 59 11.41 -0.83 -0.39
CA VAL A 59 10.93 -2.22 -0.55
C VAL A 59 12.06 -3.22 -0.30
N THR A 60 11.69 -4.45 0.03
CA THR A 60 12.57 -5.60 -0.03
C THR A 60 12.76 -6.09 -1.47
N GLU A 61 13.78 -6.92 -1.69
CA GLU A 61 14.01 -7.54 -3.00
C GLU A 61 12.86 -8.48 -3.40
N GLU A 62 12.25 -9.17 -2.44
CA GLU A 62 11.10 -10.04 -2.69
C GLU A 62 9.89 -9.23 -3.16
N GLU A 63 9.52 -8.18 -2.44
CA GLU A 63 8.40 -7.30 -2.80
C GLU A 63 8.62 -6.64 -4.17
N PHE A 64 9.86 -6.24 -4.47
CA PHE A 64 10.21 -5.72 -5.78
C PHE A 64 9.90 -6.74 -6.88
N TRP A 65 10.36 -7.99 -6.74
CA TRP A 65 10.16 -9.01 -7.76
C TRP A 65 8.71 -9.48 -7.87
N LYS A 66 7.97 -9.57 -6.75
CA LYS A 66 6.51 -9.79 -6.78
C LYS A 66 5.80 -8.68 -7.53
N CYS A 67 6.13 -7.41 -7.25
CA CYS A 67 5.54 -6.29 -7.98
C CYS A 67 5.86 -6.33 -9.48
N VAL A 68 7.10 -6.66 -9.87
CA VAL A 68 7.52 -6.69 -11.27
C VAL A 68 6.93 -7.87 -12.03
N LYS A 69 6.92 -9.06 -11.43
CA LYS A 69 6.54 -10.32 -12.10
C LYS A 69 5.05 -10.64 -11.98
N GLU A 70 4.45 -10.33 -10.84
CA GLU A 70 3.10 -10.74 -10.47
C GLU A 70 2.14 -9.55 -10.41
N GLY A 71 2.67 -8.32 -10.38
CA GLY A 71 1.86 -7.10 -10.31
C GLY A 71 1.35 -6.77 -8.90
N GLU A 72 1.78 -7.52 -7.89
CA GLU A 72 1.45 -7.27 -6.48
C GLU A 72 2.17 -6.02 -5.97
N LYS A 73 1.41 -4.98 -5.62
CA LYS A 73 2.01 -3.73 -5.15
C LYS A 73 2.60 -3.93 -3.75
N PRO A 74 3.78 -3.34 -3.45
CA PRO A 74 4.31 -3.30 -2.10
C PRO A 74 3.32 -2.65 -1.12
N ASP A 75 3.32 -3.09 0.12
CA ASP A 75 2.52 -2.44 1.15
C ASP A 75 3.10 -1.03 1.43
N ARG A 76 2.27 -0.02 1.23
CA ARG A 76 2.62 1.40 1.45
C ARG A 76 1.91 1.99 2.67
N GLY A 77 1.33 1.16 3.53
CA GLY A 77 0.55 1.59 4.68
C GLY A 77 -0.78 2.25 4.28
N VAL A 78 -1.31 1.94 3.09
CA VAL A 78 -2.63 2.40 2.68
C VAL A 78 -3.66 1.63 3.51
N PRO A 79 -4.55 2.31 4.26
CA PRO A 79 -5.62 1.60 4.95
C PRO A 79 -6.44 0.80 3.93
N PRO A 80 -6.86 -0.43 4.28
CA PRO A 80 -7.69 -1.21 3.39
C PRO A 80 -8.94 -0.41 3.03
N VAL A 81 -9.24 -0.32 1.74
CA VAL A 81 -10.51 0.25 1.29
C VAL A 81 -11.62 -0.67 1.80
N PRO A 82 -12.64 -0.14 2.50
CA PRO A 82 -13.75 -0.96 2.95
C PRO A 82 -14.44 -1.63 1.76
N VAL A 83 -14.73 -2.93 1.88
CA VAL A 83 -15.47 -3.71 0.87
C VAL A 83 -16.86 -3.09 0.65
N GLU A 84 -17.49 -2.61 1.71
CA GLU A 84 -18.75 -1.89 1.68
C GLU A 84 -18.76 -0.77 2.73
N SER A 85 -19.50 0.31 2.46
CA SER A 85 -19.79 1.32 3.47
C SER A 85 -20.81 0.80 4.48
N LEU A 86 -20.34 0.47 5.68
CA LEU A 86 -21.19 0.03 6.78
C LEU A 86 -21.74 1.23 7.59
N PRO A 87 -22.97 1.14 8.15
CA PRO A 87 -23.47 2.15 9.08
C PRO A 87 -22.54 2.33 10.29
N ALA A 88 -22.28 3.58 10.70
CA ALA A 88 -21.35 3.88 11.79
C ALA A 88 -21.71 3.19 13.11
N ASP A 89 -23.01 3.13 13.44
CA ASP A 89 -23.48 2.46 14.66
C ASP A 89 -23.18 0.94 14.63
N LEU A 90 -23.28 0.31 13.46
CA LEU A 90 -22.96 -1.11 13.29
C LEU A 90 -21.45 -1.35 13.53
N VAL A 91 -20.60 -0.51 12.94
CA VAL A 91 -19.15 -0.57 13.15
C VAL A 91 -18.81 -0.36 14.63
N HIS A 92 -19.42 0.63 15.28
CA HIS A 92 -19.21 0.91 16.70
C HIS A 92 -19.56 -0.28 17.59
N LEU A 93 -20.67 -0.98 17.32
CA LEU A 93 -21.07 -2.17 18.06
C LEU A 93 -20.11 -3.35 17.83
N LEU A 94 -19.65 -3.56 16.59
CA LEU A 94 -18.68 -4.61 16.27
C LEU A 94 -17.34 -4.39 16.99
N ILE A 95 -16.88 -3.15 17.09
CA ILE A 95 -15.65 -2.81 17.82
C ILE A 95 -15.86 -2.95 19.33
N THR A 96 -16.89 -2.30 19.89
CA THR A 96 -17.02 -2.14 21.35
C THR A 96 -17.67 -3.32 22.06
N LYS A 97 -18.52 -4.10 21.36
CA LYS A 97 -19.22 -5.26 21.94
C LYS A 97 -18.61 -6.58 21.49
N VAL A 98 -18.35 -6.72 20.20
CA VAL A 98 -17.80 -7.96 19.64
C VAL A 98 -16.27 -8.01 19.74
N GLY A 99 -15.60 -6.85 19.83
CA GLY A 99 -14.14 -6.76 19.95
C GLY A 99 -13.40 -6.96 18.64
N LEU A 100 -14.05 -6.77 17.49
CA LEU A 100 -13.42 -6.95 16.19
C LEU A 100 -12.52 -5.76 15.83
N PRO A 101 -11.31 -6.00 15.28
CA PRO A 101 -10.45 -4.93 14.81
C PRO A 101 -11.04 -4.28 13.56
N GLU A 102 -10.80 -2.98 13.40
CA GLU A 102 -11.32 -2.18 12.27
C GLU A 102 -10.91 -2.74 10.91
N ALA A 103 -9.69 -3.29 10.80
CA ALA A 103 -9.21 -3.94 9.59
C ALA A 103 -10.04 -5.17 9.18
N GLU A 104 -10.53 -5.97 10.15
CA GLU A 104 -11.41 -7.11 9.85
C GLU A 104 -12.80 -6.61 9.43
N ILE A 105 -13.33 -5.59 10.11
CA ILE A 105 -14.64 -4.98 9.79
C ILE A 105 -14.63 -4.37 8.39
N ALA A 106 -13.54 -3.70 8.00
CA ALA A 106 -13.38 -3.11 6.67
C ALA A 106 -13.46 -4.16 5.55
N GLN A 107 -13.16 -5.43 5.84
CA GLN A 107 -13.27 -6.52 4.85
C GLN A 107 -14.64 -7.22 4.85
N MET A 108 -15.61 -6.76 5.65
CA MET A 108 -16.94 -7.36 5.70
C MET A 108 -17.94 -6.66 4.77
N THR A 109 -18.83 -7.45 4.18
CA THR A 109 -20.10 -6.92 3.65
C THR A 109 -21.05 -6.62 4.81
N ARG A 110 -22.09 -5.85 4.54
CA ARG A 110 -23.15 -5.55 5.52
C ARG A 110 -23.80 -6.83 6.06
N GLU A 111 -24.05 -7.81 5.21
CA GLU A 111 -24.68 -9.09 5.61
C GLU A 111 -23.80 -9.84 6.61
N VAL A 112 -22.50 -9.93 6.33
CA VAL A 112 -21.52 -10.58 7.21
C VAL A 112 -21.42 -9.85 8.55
N ALA A 113 -21.34 -8.52 8.51
CA ALA A 113 -21.27 -7.66 9.69
C ALA A 113 -22.50 -7.84 10.60
N ILE A 114 -23.71 -7.85 10.03
CA ILE A 114 -24.95 -8.10 10.76
C ILE A 114 -24.96 -9.52 11.36
N ALA A 115 -24.58 -10.54 10.57
CA ALA A 115 -24.55 -11.92 11.03
C ALA A 115 -23.58 -12.13 12.20
N ARG A 116 -22.42 -11.45 12.19
CA ARG A 116 -21.46 -11.47 13.31
C ARG A 116 -22.06 -10.89 14.58
N LEU A 117 -22.74 -9.74 14.48
CA LEU A 117 -23.38 -9.09 15.62
C LEU A 117 -24.55 -9.93 16.17
N GLN A 118 -25.37 -10.49 15.29
CA GLN A 118 -26.45 -11.41 15.67
C GLN A 118 -25.90 -12.63 16.42
N ARG A 119 -24.86 -13.27 15.89
CA ARG A 119 -24.23 -14.43 16.53
C ARG A 119 -23.69 -14.13 17.93
N PHE A 120 -23.13 -12.94 18.14
CA PHE A 120 -22.67 -12.51 19.46
C PHE A 120 -23.81 -12.45 20.48
N TRP A 121 -24.99 -11.95 20.08
CA TRP A 121 -26.15 -11.87 20.96
C TRP A 121 -26.90 -13.20 21.12
N THR A 122 -27.02 -14.01 20.06
CA THR A 122 -27.70 -15.30 20.13
C THR A 122 -26.83 -16.41 20.74
N GLY A 123 -25.52 -16.23 20.76
CA GLY A 123 -24.56 -17.12 21.44
C GLY A 123 -24.19 -16.65 22.86
N GLY A 124 -24.78 -15.55 23.34
CA GLY A 124 -24.52 -14.91 24.63
C GLY A 124 -25.48 -15.32 25.76
N GLU A 125 -26.01 -16.54 25.71
CA GLU A 125 -26.71 -17.27 26.80
C GLU A 125 -26.35 -18.75 26.55
N GLN A 126 -25.69 -19.53 27.42
CA GLN A 126 -25.59 -19.64 28.89
C GLN A 126 -24.29 -20.42 29.25
N PRO A 127 -23.91 -20.60 30.53
CA PRO A 127 -24.22 -19.85 31.75
C PRO A 127 -22.99 -19.13 32.36
#